data_AF-A0A2H5WC52-F1
#
_entry.id   AF-A0A2H5WC52-F1
#
_cell.length_a   1.000
_cell.length_b   1.000
_cell.length_c   1.000
_cell.angle_alpha   90.00
_cell.angle_beta   90.00
_cell.angle_gamma   90.00
#
_symmetry.space_group_name_H-M   'P 1'
#
loop_
_entity.id
_entity.type
_entity.pdbx_description
1 polymer ?
#
loop_
_entity_poly.entity_id
_entity_poly.type
_entity_poly.pdbx_seq_one_letter_code
_entity_poly.pdbx_strand_id
1 'polypeptide(L)'
;MTWFCPSCFAEVDRAAARCPVCGARLDVDERSYEEKLIAALSHRLHDRRLIAAELLGRLGSRAATPRLAELATDDGDPYLQAAAARALARIDPQHPLVRRLATAGSVLTRAALREVVR
;
A
#
# COMPACT_ATOMS: atom_id res chain seq x y z
N MET A 1 23.24 3.61 2.74
CA MET A 1 21.88 3.63 2.17
C MET A 1 21.58 2.27 1.58
N THR A 2 20.47 1.65 1.96
CA THR A 2 20.03 0.34 1.46
C THR A 2 19.23 0.50 0.17
N TRP A 3 19.48 -0.34 -0.83
CA TRP A 3 18.77 -0.35 -2.11
C TRP A 3 17.92 -1.61 -2.21
N PHE A 4 16.72 -1.48 -2.77
CA PHE A 4 15.78 -2.58 -2.91
C PHE A 4 15.44 -2.78 -4.37
N CYS A 5 15.31 -4.04 -4.79
CA CYS A 5 14.72 -4.36 -6.07
C CYS A 5 13.27 -3.87 -6.08
N PRO A 6 12.85 -3.07 -7.07
CA PRO A 6 11.52 -2.49 -7.03
C PRO A 6 10.43 -3.50 -7.47
N SER A 7 10.80 -4.72 -7.84
CA SER A 7 9.87 -5.82 -8.19
C SER A 7 9.64 -6.81 -7.05
N CYS A 8 10.71 -7.26 -6.37
CA CYS A 8 10.61 -8.27 -5.30
C CYS A 8 10.99 -7.75 -3.90
N PHE A 9 11.45 -6.50 -3.79
CA PHE A 9 11.90 -5.87 -2.55
C PHE A 9 13.06 -6.57 -1.83
N ALA A 10 13.77 -7.48 -2.51
CA ALA A 10 15.06 -7.97 -2.02
C ALA A 10 16.06 -6.81 -1.91
N GLU A 11 16.92 -6.85 -0.90
CA GLU A 11 18.06 -5.94 -0.84
C GLU A 11 19.02 -6.27 -1.97
N VAL A 12 19.50 -5.24 -2.65
CA VAL A 12 20.38 -5.36 -3.81
C VAL A 12 21.55 -4.40 -3.70
N ASP A 13 22.66 -4.76 -4.34
CA ASP A 13 23.75 -3.81 -4.57
C ASP A 13 23.26 -2.71 -5.53
N ARG A 14 23.61 -1.46 -5.23
CA ARG A 14 23.27 -0.31 -6.06
C ARG A 14 23.80 -0.43 -7.49
N ALA A 15 24.96 -1.05 -7.66
CA ALA A 15 25.62 -1.23 -8.95
C ALA A 15 25.09 -2.44 -9.73
N ALA A 16 24.21 -3.26 -9.15
CA ALA A 16 23.67 -4.42 -9.84
C ALA A 16 22.74 -3.98 -10.99
N ALA A 17 23.02 -4.42 -12.22
CA ALA A 17 22.14 -4.17 -13.37
C ALA A 17 20.86 -5.04 -13.33
N ARG A 18 20.91 -6.18 -12.61
CA ARG A 18 19.78 -7.10 -12.43
C ARG A 18 19.67 -7.54 -10.99
N CYS A 19 18.45 -7.78 -10.54
CA CYS A 19 18.18 -8.34 -9.22
C CYS A 19 18.65 -9.80 -9.18
N PRO A 20 19.51 -10.19 -8.21
CA PRO A 20 19.96 -11.57 -8.08
C PRO A 20 18.87 -12.53 -7.60
N VAL A 21 17.75 -12.01 -7.09
CA VAL A 21 16.64 -12.82 -6.55
C VAL A 21 15.56 -13.09 -7.60
N CYS A 22 15.11 -12.07 -8.33
CA CYS A 22 14.01 -12.22 -9.29
C CYS A 22 14.39 -11.96 -10.75
N GLY A 23 15.65 -11.58 -11.03
CA GLY A 23 16.14 -11.33 -12.40
C GLY A 23 15.68 -10.00 -13.03
N ALA A 24 14.85 -9.21 -12.33
CA ALA A 24 14.38 -7.91 -12.79
C ALA A 24 15.54 -6.98 -13.12
N ARG A 25 15.39 -6.19 -14.18
CA ARG A 25 16.32 -5.11 -14.52
C ARG A 25 16.24 -4.00 -13.47
N LEU A 26 17.40 -3.49 -13.05
CA LEU A 26 17.53 -2.43 -12.04
C LEU A 26 18.07 -1.12 -12.63
N ASP A 27 18.57 -1.18 -13.86
CA ASP A 27 19.11 -0.05 -14.61
C ASP A 27 18.01 0.86 -15.19
N VAL A 28 16.78 0.36 -15.31
CA VAL A 28 15.62 1.09 -15.81
C VAL A 28 14.36 0.71 -15.03
N ASP A 29 13.51 1.69 -14.72
CA ASP A 29 12.19 1.48 -14.10
C ASP A 29 11.14 2.42 -14.71
N GLU A 30 10.47 1.92 -15.75
CA GLU A 30 9.50 2.65 -16.58
C GLU A 30 8.12 2.78 -15.95
N ARG A 31 7.90 2.19 -14.76
CA ARG A 31 6.62 2.33 -14.05
C ARG A 31 6.33 3.78 -13.73
N SER A 32 5.06 4.14 -13.88
CA SER A 32 4.48 5.36 -13.36
C SER A 32 4.65 5.45 -11.84
N TYR A 33 4.48 6.66 -11.31
CA TYR A 33 4.49 6.89 -9.87
C TYR A 33 3.40 6.07 -9.15
N GLU A 34 2.21 5.97 -9.74
CA GLU A 34 1.09 5.18 -9.20
C GLU A 34 1.46 3.69 -9.11
N GLU A 35 2.00 3.10 -10.17
CA GLU A 35 2.41 1.69 -10.19
C GLU A 35 3.53 1.40 -9.17
N LYS A 36 4.47 2.33 -9.00
CA LYS A 36 5.52 2.23 -7.98
C LYS A 36 4.93 2.21 -6.58
N LEU A 37 3.93 3.04 -6.30
CA LEU A 37 3.23 3.04 -5.01
C LEU A 37 2.40 1.77 -4.81
N ILE A 38 1.67 1.30 -5.82
CA ILE A 38 0.89 0.05 -5.73
C ILE A 38 1.82 -1.12 -5.40
N ALA A 39 2.96 -1.23 -6.08
CA ALA A 39 3.95 -2.26 -5.77
C ALA A 39 4.45 -2.15 -4.31
N ALA A 40 4.72 -0.93 -3.84
CA ALA A 40 5.24 -0.67 -2.50
C ALA A 40 4.29 -1.05 -1.34
N LEU A 41 3.01 -1.34 -1.61
CA LEU A 41 2.09 -1.93 -0.62
C LEU A 41 2.56 -3.31 -0.12
N SER A 42 3.38 -4.01 -0.91
CA SER A 42 4.00 -5.29 -0.58
C SER A 42 5.49 -5.15 -0.20
N HIS A 43 5.96 -3.94 0.07
CA HIS A 43 7.33 -3.70 0.49
C HIS A 43 7.62 -4.38 1.84
N ARG A 44 8.80 -4.97 2.00
CA ARG A 44 9.16 -5.70 3.24
C ARG A 44 9.27 -4.83 4.49
N LEU A 45 9.59 -3.56 4.31
CA LEU A 45 9.63 -2.57 5.39
C LEU A 45 8.23 -2.01 5.64
N HIS A 46 7.72 -2.21 6.85
CA HIS A 46 6.40 -1.76 7.30
C HIS A 46 6.12 -0.28 6.96
N ASP A 47 7.04 0.63 7.31
CA ASP A 47 6.86 2.07 7.06
C ASP A 47 6.66 2.40 5.58
N ARG A 48 7.26 1.64 4.67
CA ARG A 48 7.11 1.86 3.22
C ARG A 48 5.72 1.47 2.75
N ARG A 49 5.12 0.45 3.35
CA ARG A 49 3.74 0.02 3.07
C ARG A 49 2.74 1.06 3.55
N LEU A 50 2.94 1.59 4.76
CA LEU A 50 2.12 2.68 5.31
C LEU A 50 2.16 3.93 4.42
N ILE A 51 3.37 4.36 4.04
CA ILE A 51 3.55 5.52 3.16
C ILE A 51 2.87 5.29 1.80
N ALA A 52 3.02 4.10 1.23
CA ALA A 52 2.37 3.75 -0.02
C ALA A 52 0.84 3.84 0.08
N ALA A 53 0.24 3.25 1.11
CA ALA A 53 -1.20 3.31 1.34
C ALA A 53 -1.70 4.76 1.49
N GLU A 54 -1.03 5.57 2.31
CA GLU A 54 -1.39 6.98 2.52
C GLU A 54 -1.34 7.79 1.21
N LEU A 55 -0.26 7.62 0.42
CA LEU A 55 -0.09 8.33 -0.85
C LEU A 55 -1.09 7.90 -1.91
N LEU A 56 -1.39 6.60 -2.01
CA LEU A 56 -2.40 6.08 -2.94
C LEU A 56 -3.80 6.60 -2.62
N GLY A 57 -4.13 6.70 -1.33
CA GLY A 57 -5.38 7.30 -0.86
C GLY A 57 -5.49 8.79 -1.22
N ARG A 58 -4.40 9.55 -1.08
CA ARG A 58 -4.36 10.97 -1.48
C ARG A 58 -4.40 11.17 -2.99
N LEU A 59 -3.78 10.25 -3.74
CA LEU A 59 -3.80 10.24 -5.20
C LEU A 59 -5.19 9.90 -5.77
N GLY A 60 -6.04 9.22 -4.98
CA GLY A 60 -7.32 8.71 -5.48
C GLY A 60 -7.15 7.52 -6.42
N SER A 61 -6.10 6.72 -6.22
CA SER A 61 -5.74 5.59 -7.09
C SER A 61 -6.80 4.49 -7.05
N ARG A 62 -7.72 4.49 -8.03
CA ARG A 62 -8.70 3.40 -8.22
C ARG A 62 -8.03 2.07 -8.56
N ALA A 63 -6.85 2.10 -9.18
CA ALA A 63 -6.07 0.91 -9.48
C ALA A 63 -5.57 0.21 -8.20
N ALA A 64 -5.34 0.95 -7.12
CA ALA A 64 -4.92 0.39 -5.83
C ALA A 64 -6.05 -0.26 -5.02
N THR A 65 -7.32 -0.01 -5.36
CA THR A 65 -8.50 -0.45 -4.60
C THR A 65 -8.47 -1.93 -4.23
N PRO A 66 -8.18 -2.89 -5.13
CA PRO A 66 -8.17 -4.31 -4.76
C PRO A 66 -7.13 -4.64 -3.70
N ARG A 67 -5.90 -4.11 -3.84
CA ARG A 67 -4.82 -4.38 -2.89
C ARG A 67 -5.05 -3.70 -1.55
N LEU A 68 -5.58 -2.48 -1.54
CA LEU A 68 -5.94 -1.78 -0.31
C LEU A 68 -7.07 -2.49 0.43
N ALA A 69 -8.04 -3.06 -0.29
CA ALA A 69 -9.13 -3.83 0.32
C ALA A 69 -8.60 -5.08 1.03
N GLU A 70 -7.72 -5.84 0.38
CA GLU A 70 -7.06 -7.02 0.98
C GLU A 70 -6.24 -6.64 2.22
N LEU A 71 -5.44 -5.58 2.14
CA LEU A 71 -4.65 -5.11 3.29
C LEU A 71 -5.54 -4.65 4.46
N ALA A 72 -6.70 -4.08 4.17
CA ALA A 72 -7.65 -3.65 5.19
C ALA A 72 -8.33 -4.83 5.92
N THR A 73 -8.29 -6.05 5.37
CA THR A 73 -8.92 -7.24 5.97
C THR A 73 -7.92 -8.26 6.50
N ASP A 74 -6.78 -8.47 5.82
CA ASP A 74 -6.02 -9.73 5.98
C ASP A 74 -4.53 -9.55 6.34
N ASP A 75 -4.04 -8.32 6.56
CA ASP A 75 -2.60 -8.09 6.78
C ASP A 75 -2.05 -8.52 8.15
N GLY A 76 -2.91 -8.70 9.16
CA GLY A 76 -2.51 -8.98 10.54
C GLY A 76 -1.91 -7.79 11.30
N ASP A 77 -1.48 -6.74 10.60
CA ASP A 77 -0.99 -5.49 11.17
C ASP A 77 -2.12 -4.45 11.33
N PRO A 78 -2.51 -4.10 12.58
CA PRO A 78 -3.62 -3.18 12.81
C PRO A 78 -3.39 -1.76 12.27
N TYR A 79 -2.15 -1.29 12.21
CA TYR A 79 -1.83 0.04 11.71
C TYR A 79 -1.93 0.07 10.19
N LEU A 80 -1.41 -0.95 9.50
CA LEU A 80 -1.55 -1.04 8.06
C LEU A 80 -3.00 -1.27 7.63
N GLN A 81 -3.75 -2.10 8.37
CA GLN A 81 -5.19 -2.26 8.13
C GLN A 81 -5.94 -0.92 8.24
N ALA A 82 -5.65 -0.11 9.25
CA ALA A 82 -6.25 1.21 9.43
C ALA A 82 -5.85 2.19 8.31
N ALA A 83 -4.59 2.21 7.92
CA ALA A 83 -4.10 3.05 6.82
C ALA A 83 -4.73 2.65 5.47
N ALA A 84 -4.82 1.35 5.18
CA ALA A 84 -5.43 0.83 3.97
C ALA A 84 -6.95 1.13 3.91
N ALA A 85 -7.66 0.96 5.03
CA ALA A 85 -9.08 1.32 5.12
C ALA A 85 -9.30 2.82 4.91
N ARG A 86 -8.45 3.68 5.51
CA ARG A 86 -8.49 5.13 5.32
C ARG A 86 -8.24 5.51 3.86
N ALA A 87 -7.24 4.90 3.23
CA ALA A 87 -6.92 5.13 1.83
C ALA A 87 -8.09 4.71 0.92
N LEU A 88 -8.68 3.54 1.17
CA LEU A 88 -9.85 3.05 0.45
C LEU A 88 -11.04 4.01 0.59
N ALA A 89 -11.30 4.53 1.79
CA ALA A 89 -12.36 5.50 2.03
C ALA A 89 -12.12 6.86 1.34
N ARG A 90 -10.86 7.28 1.16
CA ARG A 90 -10.55 8.49 0.37
C ARG A 90 -10.78 8.28 -1.13
N ILE A 91 -10.48 7.08 -1.64
CA ILE A 91 -10.68 6.72 -3.04
C ILE A 91 -12.18 6.55 -3.36
N ASP A 92 -12.89 5.81 -2.50
CA ASP A 92 -14.32 5.56 -2.62
C ASP A 92 -14.96 5.44 -1.22
N PRO A 93 -15.54 6.54 -0.70
CA PRO A 93 -16.22 6.54 0.59
C PRO A 93 -17.41 5.58 0.66
N GLN A 94 -18.01 5.24 -0.49
CA GLN A 94 -19.20 4.39 -0.58
C GLN A 94 -18.86 2.91 -0.75
N HIS A 95 -17.57 2.55 -0.83
CA HIS A 95 -17.12 1.19 -1.00
C HIS A 95 -17.71 0.26 0.09
N PRO A 96 -18.29 -0.91 -0.25
CA PRO A 96 -18.97 -1.77 0.74
C PRO A 96 -18.09 -2.15 1.93
N LEU A 97 -16.80 -2.39 1.67
CA LEU A 97 -15.82 -2.71 2.71
C LEU A 97 -15.62 -1.54 3.70
N VAL A 98 -15.62 -0.29 3.21
CA VAL A 98 -15.46 0.90 4.08
C VAL A 98 -16.63 0.99 5.06
N ARG A 99 -17.87 0.83 4.56
CA ARG A 99 -19.06 0.80 5.41
C ARG A 99 -19.02 -0.33 6.44
N ARG A 100 -18.60 -1.54 6.02
CA ARG A 100 -18.44 -2.69 6.92
C ARG A 100 -17.38 -2.46 8.00
N LEU A 101 -16.23 -1.91 7.62
CA LEU A 101 -15.13 -1.64 8.54
C LEU A 101 -15.44 -0.49 9.50
N ALA A 102 -16.28 0.47 9.11
CA ALA A 102 -16.72 1.55 10.00
C ALA A 102 -17.57 1.04 11.18
N THR A 103 -18.29 -0.08 11.01
CA THR A 103 -19.14 -0.66 12.05
C THR A 103 -18.47 -1.82 12.77
N ALA A 104 -17.82 -2.73 12.03
CA ALA A 104 -17.29 -4.00 12.54
C ALA A 104 -15.76 -4.10 12.51
N GLY A 105 -15.05 -3.08 12.01
CA GLY A 105 -13.59 -3.06 12.00
C GLY A 105 -12.99 -2.88 13.41
N SER A 106 -11.67 -3.07 13.50
CA SER A 106 -10.91 -2.81 14.73
C SER A 106 -11.10 -1.37 15.23
N VAL A 107 -10.75 -1.11 16.50
CA VAL A 107 -10.82 0.26 17.05
C VAL A 107 -10.01 1.25 16.20
N LEU A 108 -8.81 0.86 15.76
CA LEU A 108 -7.95 1.68 14.90
C LEU A 108 -8.57 1.91 13.53
N THR A 109 -9.09 0.86 12.90
CA THR A 109 -9.75 0.97 11.59
C THR A 109 -10.96 1.89 11.65
N ARG A 110 -11.81 1.75 12.66
CA ARG A 110 -12.99 2.61 12.86
C ARG A 110 -12.59 4.06 13.15
N ALA A 111 -11.58 4.29 13.97
CA ALA A 111 -11.05 5.63 14.22
C ALA A 111 -10.54 6.28 12.92
N ALA A 112 -9.74 5.54 12.14
CA ALA A 112 -9.19 6.01 10.88
C ALA A 112 -10.27 6.37 9.85
N LEU A 113 -11.39 5.65 9.84
CA LEU A 113 -12.52 5.92 8.93
C LEU A 113 -13.36 7.13 9.32
N ARG A 114 -13.51 7.42 10.63
CA ARG A 114 -14.23 8.61 11.12
C ARG A 114 -13.57 9.93 10.70
N GLU A 115 -12.26 9.92 10.48
CA GLU A 115 -11.52 11.09 10.00
C GLU A 115 -11.86 11.45 8.56
N VAL A 116 -12.36 10.50 7.76
CA VAL A 116 -12.55 10.63 6.31
C VAL A 116 -14.03 10.69 5.94
N VAL A 117 -14.86 9.88 6.60
CA VAL A 117 -16.30 9.81 6.35
C VAL A 117 -17.00 10.72 7.36
N ARG A 118 -17.29 11.96 6.96
CA ARG A 118 -18.19 12.87 7.68
C ARG A 118 -19.62 12.72 7.18
#